data_AF-A0A7J8D027-F1
#
_entry.id   AF-A0A7J8D027-F1
#
_cell.length_a   1.000
_cell.length_b   1.000
_cell.length_c   1.000
_cell.angle_alpha   90.00
_cell.angle_beta   90.00
_cell.angle_gamma   90.00
#
_symmetry.space_group_name_H-M   'P 1'
#
loop_
_entity.id
_entity.type
_entity.pdbx_description
1 polymer ?
#
loop_
_entity_poly.entity_id
_entity_poly.type
_entity_poly.pdbx_seq_one_letter_code
_entity_poly.pdbx_strand_id
1 'polypeptide(L)'
;MWSWEEDSTVFTAEHDHYDWGLRAIKSVLVVAGSLKRGDPDRPEDQVLMRSLRDFNIPKIVTDDVPVFMGLIGDLFPALDVPRRRDLDFEALVRKAIVDLKLQAEDNFVLKVVQLEELLAVRHSVFVVGSAGTGKSQVLRSLHKTYQITRRRPIWTDLNPKAVTNDELFGIISPATREWKDGLLSSIMRELANVAHDGPKWILLDGDIDPMWIESLNTVMDDNKVLTLASNERIPLNPTMRLLFEISHLRSATPATVSRAGILYINPADLGWNPPVSSWIDKREVQTERANLTILFDKYLPTCLDTLRTRFKRIVPIPEQSMVQMLCHLLECLLTEKNIPADCPKETYELYFVFAAIWAFGGAMIQDQLVDYRAEFSKWWLTKFKTIKFPSQGTVFDYYIDPETKKFEPWSQLTPQLEFDPEVPLQACLVHTSETVRLCYFMERLLERRRPLMLVGTAGTGKSVLVGAKLASLDAEEYLVKSIPFNYYTTSATLQASLTTSSLSAP
;
A
#
# COMPACT_ATOMS: atom_id res chain seq x y z
N MET A 1 31.63 -13.72 16.15
CA MET A 1 30.96 -12.40 16.06
C MET A 1 31.80 -11.43 15.23
N TRP A 2 33.10 -11.27 15.49
CA TRP A 2 34.01 -10.50 14.62
C TRP A 2 34.18 -11.09 13.20
N SER A 3 34.33 -12.42 13.07
CA SER A 3 34.29 -13.06 11.73
C SER A 3 32.92 -12.96 11.08
N TRP A 4 31.87 -12.64 11.83
CA TRP A 4 30.51 -12.56 11.32
C TRP A 4 30.25 -11.22 10.65
N GLU A 5 30.86 -10.14 11.14
CA GLU A 5 30.83 -8.82 10.49
C GLU A 5 31.60 -8.89 9.15
N GLU A 6 32.76 -9.53 9.09
CA GLU A 6 33.50 -9.70 7.84
C GLU A 6 32.78 -10.62 6.83
N ASP A 7 32.25 -11.77 7.26
CA ASP A 7 31.57 -12.70 6.34
C ASP A 7 30.20 -12.16 5.88
N SER A 8 29.39 -11.56 6.76
CA SER A 8 28.05 -11.07 6.38
C SER A 8 28.09 -9.86 5.44
N THR A 9 29.07 -8.96 5.59
CA THR A 9 29.20 -7.76 4.76
C THR A 9 29.61 -8.10 3.32
N VAL A 10 30.28 -9.24 3.11
CA VAL A 10 30.70 -9.71 1.78
C VAL A 10 29.56 -10.41 1.03
N PHE A 11 28.66 -11.12 1.72
CA PHE A 11 27.60 -11.90 1.06
C PHE A 11 26.28 -11.16 0.84
N THR A 12 25.94 -10.15 1.64
CA THR A 12 24.69 -9.37 1.48
C THR A 12 24.88 -8.02 0.78
N ALA A 13 26.02 -7.85 0.09
CA ALA A 13 26.49 -6.59 -0.48
C ALA A 13 25.60 -5.96 -1.58
N GLU A 14 24.54 -6.65 -2.04
CA GLU A 14 23.57 -6.09 -3.00
C GLU A 14 22.47 -5.24 -2.34
N HIS A 15 22.39 -5.19 -1.00
CA HIS A 15 21.40 -4.39 -0.27
C HIS A 15 22.07 -3.46 0.76
N ASP A 16 22.22 -2.18 0.38
CA ASP A 16 22.85 -1.07 1.15
C ASP A 16 22.24 -0.77 2.55
N HIS A 17 21.29 -1.57 3.03
CA HIS A 17 20.43 -1.25 4.18
C HIS A 17 20.47 -2.29 5.32
N TYR A 18 21.25 -3.36 5.19
CA TYR A 18 21.48 -4.27 6.31
C TYR A 18 22.50 -3.67 7.28
N ASP A 19 22.06 -3.44 8.52
CA ASP A 19 22.92 -2.92 9.59
C ASP A 19 23.38 -4.04 10.52
N TRP A 20 24.65 -4.40 10.38
CA TRP A 20 25.38 -5.33 11.24
C TRP A 20 26.28 -4.62 12.26
N GLY A 21 26.24 -3.28 12.34
CA GLY A 21 27.13 -2.50 13.17
C GLY A 21 26.91 -2.64 14.68
N LEU A 22 27.83 -2.08 15.46
CA LEU A 22 27.86 -2.20 16.93
C LEU A 22 26.56 -1.77 17.64
N ARG A 23 25.79 -0.82 17.08
CA ARG A 23 24.50 -0.40 17.65
C ARG A 23 23.42 -1.49 17.52
N ALA A 24 23.37 -2.17 16.38
CA ALA A 24 22.49 -3.30 16.18
C ALA A 24 22.86 -4.43 17.14
N ILE A 25 24.16 -4.72 17.28
CA ILE A 25 24.68 -5.75 18.21
C ILE A 25 24.32 -5.41 19.67
N LYS A 26 24.51 -4.16 20.12
CA LYS A 26 24.10 -3.72 21.47
C LYS A 26 22.61 -3.98 21.72
N SER A 27 21.76 -3.73 20.72
CA SER A 27 20.31 -3.97 20.81
C SER A 27 20.01 -5.47 21.02
N VAL A 28 20.66 -6.34 20.25
CA VAL A 28 20.54 -7.81 20.38
C VAL A 28 20.98 -8.27 21.77
N LEU A 29 22.09 -7.73 22.29
CA LEU A 29 22.61 -8.10 23.60
C LEU A 29 21.69 -7.67 24.75
N VAL A 30 21.05 -6.51 24.64
CA VAL A 30 20.05 -6.05 25.62
C VAL A 30 18.85 -7.02 25.65
N VAL A 31 18.38 -7.46 24.47
CA VAL A 31 17.30 -8.46 24.35
C VAL A 31 17.74 -9.81 24.92
N ALA A 32 18.93 -10.29 24.56
CA ALA A 32 19.49 -11.54 25.07
C ALA A 32 19.62 -11.52 26.60
N GLY A 33 20.11 -10.42 27.17
CA GLY A 33 20.20 -10.25 28.61
C GLY A 33 18.83 -10.27 29.30
N SER A 34 17.81 -9.69 28.68
CA SER A 34 16.42 -9.77 29.18
C SER A 34 15.88 -11.20 29.15
N LEU A 35 16.13 -11.93 28.06
CA LEU A 35 15.72 -13.32 27.91
C LEU A 35 16.43 -14.24 28.91
N LYS A 36 17.75 -14.07 29.12
CA LYS A 36 18.52 -14.84 30.11
C LYS A 36 18.05 -14.58 31.54
N ARG A 37 17.68 -13.34 31.87
CA ARG A 37 17.08 -13.02 33.18
C ARG A 37 15.70 -13.65 33.38
N GLY A 38 14.92 -13.81 32.30
CA GLY A 38 13.62 -14.46 32.33
C GLY A 38 13.67 -16.00 32.33
N ASP A 39 14.78 -16.59 31.89
CA ASP A 39 15.01 -18.04 31.81
C ASP A 39 16.48 -18.35 32.21
N PRO A 40 16.82 -18.27 33.52
CA PRO A 40 18.22 -18.34 33.98
C PRO A 40 18.90 -19.66 33.69
N ASP A 41 18.15 -20.77 33.67
CA ASP A 41 18.68 -22.12 33.47
C ASP A 41 18.96 -22.44 32.00
N ARG A 42 18.48 -21.61 31.07
CA ARG A 42 18.70 -21.83 29.64
C ARG A 42 20.16 -21.59 29.26
N PRO A 43 20.78 -22.48 28.46
CA PRO A 43 22.13 -22.27 27.93
C PRO A 43 22.27 -20.91 27.21
N GLU A 44 23.40 -20.23 27.44
CA GLU A 44 23.62 -18.86 26.92
C GLU A 44 23.74 -18.82 25.40
N ASP A 45 24.31 -19.85 24.80
CA ASP A 45 24.39 -20.07 23.36
C ASP A 45 22.99 -20.13 22.72
N GLN A 46 22.04 -20.84 23.34
CA GLN A 46 20.65 -20.88 22.90
C GLN A 46 19.96 -19.52 23.00
N VAL A 47 20.20 -18.78 24.09
CA VAL A 47 19.62 -17.45 24.28
C VAL A 47 20.19 -16.47 23.25
N LEU A 48 21.49 -16.53 22.99
CA LEU A 48 22.17 -15.67 22.03
C LEU A 48 21.74 -15.97 20.59
N MET A 49 21.76 -17.24 20.19
CA MET A 49 21.29 -17.69 18.87
C MET A 49 19.85 -17.23 18.61
N ARG A 50 18.96 -17.45 19.58
CA ARG A 50 17.56 -17.02 19.50
C ARG A 50 17.44 -15.52 19.34
N SER A 51 18.14 -14.75 20.17
CA SER A 51 18.08 -13.28 20.13
C SER A 51 18.59 -12.74 18.82
N LEU A 52 19.68 -13.31 18.30
CA LEU A 52 20.30 -12.90 17.05
C LEU A 52 19.43 -13.26 15.84
N ARG A 53 18.83 -14.45 15.83
CA ARG A 53 17.89 -14.88 14.79
C ARG A 53 16.60 -14.03 14.82
N ASP A 54 15.91 -14.01 15.95
CA ASP A 54 14.56 -13.43 16.06
C ASP A 54 14.59 -11.90 15.87
N PHE A 55 15.69 -11.21 16.24
CA PHE A 55 15.85 -9.77 16.04
C PHE A 55 16.19 -9.37 14.59
N ASN A 56 16.85 -10.26 13.83
CA ASN A 56 17.30 -9.94 12.47
C ASN A 56 16.36 -10.48 11.38
N ILE A 57 15.63 -11.58 11.61
CA ILE A 57 14.62 -12.07 10.66
C ILE A 57 13.67 -10.96 10.15
N PRO A 58 13.11 -10.07 10.99
CA PRO A 58 12.21 -9.01 10.52
C PRO A 58 12.89 -7.98 9.60
N LYS A 59 14.23 -7.90 9.62
CA LYS A 59 15.03 -6.95 8.85
C LYS A 59 15.48 -7.49 7.49
N ILE A 60 15.31 -8.79 7.25
CA ILE A 60 15.87 -9.47 6.09
C ILE A 60 14.78 -9.65 5.04
N VAL A 61 15.13 -9.40 3.79
CA VAL A 61 14.24 -9.63 2.63
C VAL A 61 14.08 -11.14 2.43
N THR A 62 12.90 -11.60 2.01
CA THR A 62 12.58 -13.03 1.90
C THR A 62 13.64 -13.85 1.16
N ASP A 63 14.21 -13.31 0.08
CA ASP A 63 15.20 -14.02 -0.75
C ASP A 63 16.51 -14.31 -0.01
N ASP A 64 16.85 -13.50 0.99
CA ASP A 64 18.07 -13.62 1.79
C ASP A 64 17.86 -14.42 3.09
N VAL A 65 16.61 -14.72 3.46
CA VAL A 65 16.30 -15.50 4.68
C VAL A 65 16.99 -16.88 4.68
N PRO A 66 17.02 -17.65 3.57
CA PRO A 66 17.73 -18.92 3.54
C PRO A 66 19.24 -18.77 3.77
N VAL A 67 19.86 -17.74 3.18
CA VAL A 67 21.30 -17.44 3.36
C VAL A 67 21.59 -17.13 4.82
N PHE A 68 20.77 -16.25 5.42
CA PHE A 68 20.89 -15.91 6.83
C PHE A 68 20.75 -17.13 7.74
N MET A 69 19.75 -17.99 7.49
CA MET A 69 19.57 -19.21 8.29
C MET A 69 20.72 -20.20 8.11
N GLY A 70 21.35 -20.25 6.92
CA GLY A 70 22.59 -20.98 6.69
C GLY A 70 23.73 -20.48 7.58
N LEU A 71 23.96 -19.16 7.62
CA LEU A 71 24.97 -18.54 8.49
C LEU A 71 24.71 -18.82 9.99
N ILE A 72 23.44 -18.82 10.41
CA ILE A 72 23.08 -19.20 11.78
C ILE A 72 23.42 -20.67 12.05
N GLY A 73 23.13 -21.57 11.11
CA GLY A 73 23.44 -22.99 11.20
C GLY A 73 24.94 -23.28 11.30
N ASP A 74 25.76 -22.52 10.59
CA ASP A 74 27.22 -22.64 10.63
C ASP A 74 27.81 -22.14 11.97
N LEU A 75 27.26 -21.06 12.52
CA LEU A 75 27.69 -20.50 13.80
C LEU A 75 27.21 -21.29 15.03
N PHE A 76 26.01 -21.85 14.95
CA PHE A 76 25.34 -22.55 16.05
C PHE A 76 24.91 -23.95 15.57
N PRO A 77 25.85 -24.88 15.33
CA PRO A 77 25.54 -26.19 14.80
C PRO A 77 24.64 -26.98 15.74
N ALA A 78 23.64 -27.68 15.19
CA ALA A 78 22.72 -28.57 15.93
C ALA A 78 21.87 -27.88 17.03
N LEU A 79 21.75 -26.56 17.03
CA LEU A 79 20.89 -25.79 17.94
C LEU A 79 19.61 -25.39 17.22
N ASP A 80 18.53 -26.16 17.41
CA ASP A 80 17.18 -25.74 16.97
C ASP A 80 16.39 -25.17 18.15
N VAL A 81 16.42 -23.84 18.29
CA VAL A 81 15.74 -23.13 19.38
C VAL A 81 14.47 -22.47 18.85
N PRO A 82 13.25 -22.90 19.24
CA PRO A 82 12.02 -22.29 18.74
C PRO A 82 11.84 -20.83 19.21
N ARG A 83 11.23 -20.00 18.36
CA ARG A 83 10.88 -18.61 18.68
C ARG A 83 9.99 -18.54 19.92
N ARG A 84 10.15 -17.49 20.73
CA ARG A 84 9.27 -17.26 21.88
C ARG A 84 7.93 -16.80 21.35
N ARG A 85 6.86 -17.48 21.74
CA ARG A 85 5.49 -17.07 21.40
C ARG A 85 4.77 -16.68 22.66
N ASP A 86 4.18 -15.50 22.63
CA ASP A 86 3.18 -15.08 23.60
C ASP A 86 1.80 -15.39 22.99
N LEU A 87 1.28 -16.57 23.32
CA LEU A 87 0.03 -17.07 22.73
C LEU A 87 -1.18 -16.21 23.13
N ASP A 88 -1.15 -15.63 24.34
CA ASP A 88 -2.21 -14.75 24.81
C ASP A 88 -2.22 -13.44 24.02
N PHE A 89 -1.04 -12.86 23.79
CA PHE A 89 -0.91 -11.68 22.93
C PHE A 89 -1.29 -11.99 21.48
N GLU A 90 -0.84 -13.10 20.90
CA GLU A 90 -1.23 -13.53 19.55
C GLU A 90 -2.75 -13.71 19.42
N ALA A 91 -3.43 -14.25 20.43
CA ALA A 91 -4.88 -14.39 20.44
C ALA A 91 -5.59 -13.01 20.44
N LEU A 92 -5.07 -12.04 21.20
CA LEU A 92 -5.56 -10.67 21.21
C LEU A 92 -5.34 -9.97 19.86
N VAL A 93 -4.18 -10.19 19.23
CA VAL A 93 -3.88 -9.69 17.89
C VAL A 93 -4.85 -10.27 16.87
N ARG A 94 -5.09 -11.58 16.86
CA ARG A 94 -6.07 -12.21 15.97
C ARG A 94 -7.47 -11.63 16.15
N LYS A 95 -7.88 -11.43 17.40
CA LYS A 95 -9.15 -10.77 17.72
C LYS A 95 -9.20 -9.35 17.14
N ALA A 96 -8.15 -8.56 17.31
CA ALA A 96 -8.06 -7.21 16.76
C ALA A 96 -8.17 -7.18 15.23
N ILE A 97 -7.52 -8.13 14.55
CA ILE A 97 -7.54 -8.26 13.08
C ILE A 97 -8.97 -8.59 12.59
N VAL A 98 -9.64 -9.54 13.25
CA VAL A 98 -11.04 -9.90 12.93
C VAL A 98 -12.00 -8.74 13.22
N ASP A 99 -11.79 -7.99 14.31
CA ASP A 99 -12.58 -6.78 14.62
C ASP A 99 -12.43 -5.71 13.53
N LEU A 100 -11.26 -5.64 12.88
CA LEU A 100 -10.99 -4.77 11.73
C LEU A 100 -11.52 -5.33 10.39
N LYS A 101 -12.20 -6.48 10.40
CA LYS A 101 -12.71 -7.17 9.21
C LYS A 101 -11.61 -7.58 8.23
N LEU A 102 -10.49 -8.04 8.76
CA LEU A 102 -9.33 -8.55 8.02
C LEU A 102 -9.15 -10.06 8.29
N GLN A 103 -8.42 -10.76 7.42
CA GLN A 103 -8.04 -12.16 7.64
C GLN A 103 -6.85 -12.27 8.59
N ALA A 104 -6.99 -13.10 9.63
CA ALA A 104 -5.97 -13.30 10.67
C ALA A 104 -4.98 -14.42 10.30
N GLU A 105 -4.34 -14.28 9.14
CA GLU A 105 -3.29 -15.18 8.67
C GLU A 105 -2.06 -15.17 9.58
N ASP A 106 -1.39 -16.33 9.71
CA ASP A 106 -0.26 -16.49 10.63
C ASP A 106 0.91 -15.55 10.33
N ASN A 107 1.23 -15.35 9.05
CA ASN A 107 2.27 -14.41 8.63
C ASN A 107 1.91 -12.96 8.98
N PHE A 108 0.63 -12.59 8.85
CA PHE A 108 0.18 -11.24 9.19
C PHE A 108 0.22 -11.00 10.71
N VAL A 109 -0.24 -11.98 11.50
CA VAL A 109 -0.12 -11.97 12.96
C VAL A 109 1.34 -11.88 13.39
N LEU A 110 2.23 -12.65 12.75
CA LEU A 110 3.66 -12.62 12.99
C LEU A 110 4.24 -11.22 12.81
N LYS A 111 3.90 -10.51 11.72
CA LYS A 111 4.37 -9.13 11.48
C LYS A 111 3.87 -8.15 12.54
N VAL A 112 2.63 -8.30 13.00
CA VAL A 112 2.07 -7.47 14.09
C VAL A 112 2.82 -7.72 15.41
N VAL A 113 3.15 -8.97 15.72
CA VAL A 113 3.94 -9.32 16.92
C VAL A 113 5.37 -8.79 16.81
N GLN A 114 6.01 -8.95 15.65
CA GLN A 114 7.36 -8.42 15.41
C GLN A 114 7.41 -6.90 15.56
N LEU A 115 6.35 -6.19 15.16
CA LEU A 115 6.22 -4.75 15.39
C LEU A 115 6.19 -4.41 16.89
N GLU A 116 5.42 -5.14 17.71
CA GLU A 116 5.38 -4.95 19.17
C GLU A 116 6.76 -5.18 19.80
N GLU A 117 7.42 -6.27 19.42
CA GLU A 117 8.76 -6.63 19.90
C GLU A 117 9.79 -5.54 19.55
N LEU A 118 9.72 -5.00 18.33
CA LEU A 118 10.59 -3.91 17.90
C LEU A 118 10.30 -2.60 18.67
N LEU A 119 9.03 -2.25 18.90
CA LEU A 119 8.64 -1.05 19.64
C LEU A 119 8.97 -1.11 21.14
N ALA A 120 9.12 -2.32 21.70
CA ALA A 120 9.62 -2.51 23.05
C ALA A 120 11.11 -2.17 23.18
N VAL A 121 11.90 -2.39 22.13
CA VAL A 121 13.36 -2.19 22.12
C VAL A 121 13.76 -0.82 21.58
N ARG A 122 13.08 -0.33 20.55
CA ARG A 122 13.43 0.91 19.84
C ARG A 122 12.29 1.90 19.85
N HIS A 123 12.62 3.18 20.01
CA HIS A 123 11.63 4.26 19.97
C HIS A 123 11.32 4.73 18.55
N SER A 124 12.17 4.41 17.58
CA SER A 124 11.97 4.69 16.15
C SER A 124 11.95 3.39 15.36
N VAL A 125 10.92 3.17 14.53
CA VAL A 125 10.78 1.95 13.70
C VAL A 125 10.33 2.30 12.29
N PHE A 126 11.03 1.75 11.29
CA PHE A 126 10.71 1.81 9.87
C PHE A 126 9.93 0.57 9.47
N VAL A 127 8.70 0.76 8.98
CA VAL A 127 7.88 -0.29 8.38
C VAL A 127 8.03 -0.16 6.87
N VAL A 128 8.79 -1.09 6.28
CA VAL A 128 9.26 -1.02 4.90
C VAL A 128 8.52 -2.05 4.04
N GLY A 129 8.00 -1.62 2.90
CA GLY A 129 7.36 -2.53 1.95
C GLY A 129 6.62 -1.78 0.85
N SER A 130 6.44 -2.42 -0.30
CA SER A 130 5.80 -1.81 -1.46
C SER A 130 4.35 -1.39 -1.21
N ALA A 131 3.78 -0.59 -2.11
CA ALA A 131 2.35 -0.24 -2.04
C ALA A 131 1.49 -1.52 -2.10
N GLY A 132 0.46 -1.59 -1.25
CA GLY A 132 -0.46 -2.72 -1.21
C GLY A 132 -0.01 -3.93 -0.38
N THR A 133 1.15 -3.91 0.28
CA THR A 133 1.60 -5.04 1.13
C THR A 133 0.94 -5.09 2.51
N GLY A 134 0.06 -4.16 2.84
CA GLY A 134 -0.70 -4.17 4.11
C GLY A 134 0.00 -3.48 5.29
N LYS A 135 1.05 -2.70 5.08
CA LYS A 135 1.79 -1.96 6.13
C LYS A 135 0.86 -1.20 7.09
N SER A 136 0.00 -0.34 6.58
CA SER A 136 -0.94 0.43 7.40
C SER A 136 -1.94 -0.47 8.14
N GLN A 137 -2.26 -1.66 7.61
CA GLN A 137 -3.11 -2.63 8.31
C GLN A 137 -2.38 -3.33 9.46
N VAL A 138 -1.08 -3.62 9.33
CA VAL A 138 -0.24 -4.14 10.44
C VAL A 138 -0.22 -3.13 11.59
N LEU A 139 0.06 -1.86 11.28
CA LEU A 139 0.06 -0.78 12.26
C LEU A 139 -1.32 -0.63 12.95
N ARG A 140 -2.41 -0.58 12.16
CA ARG A 140 -3.78 -0.48 12.68
C ARG A 140 -4.18 -1.68 13.55
N SER A 141 -3.74 -2.88 13.20
CA SER A 141 -4.02 -4.10 13.96
C SER A 141 -3.34 -4.07 15.32
N LEU A 142 -2.09 -3.62 15.40
CA LEU A 142 -1.41 -3.44 16.69
C LEU A 142 -2.09 -2.34 17.52
N HIS A 143 -2.41 -1.21 16.91
CA HIS A 143 -3.14 -0.13 17.60
C HIS A 143 -4.50 -0.59 18.16
N LYS A 144 -5.26 -1.37 17.38
CA LYS A 144 -6.52 -1.98 17.83
C LYS A 144 -6.30 -2.97 18.98
N THR A 145 -5.20 -3.74 18.94
CA THR A 145 -4.81 -4.64 20.04
C THR A 145 -4.57 -3.87 21.34
N TYR A 146 -3.91 -2.71 21.27
CA TYR A 146 -3.75 -1.82 22.43
C TYR A 146 -5.08 -1.24 22.94
N GLN A 147 -6.04 -0.96 22.06
CA GLN A 147 -7.38 -0.54 22.47
C GLN A 147 -8.11 -1.64 23.22
N ILE A 148 -8.06 -2.89 22.72
CA ILE A 148 -8.67 -4.06 23.36
C ILE A 148 -8.06 -4.31 24.75
N THR A 149 -6.74 -4.15 24.87
CA THR A 149 -6.01 -4.25 26.15
C THR A 149 -6.11 -3.00 27.03
N ARG A 150 -6.94 -2.02 26.64
CA ARG A 150 -7.21 -0.78 27.39
C ARG A 150 -5.96 0.06 27.70
N ARG A 151 -4.93 -0.01 26.86
CA ARG A 151 -3.70 0.78 26.99
C ARG A 151 -3.83 2.25 26.58
N ARG A 152 -5.02 2.68 26.12
CA ARG A 152 -5.31 4.05 25.66
C ARG A 152 -4.27 4.56 24.64
N PRO A 153 -4.11 3.89 23.50
CA PRO A 153 -3.15 4.32 22.49
C PRO A 153 -3.59 5.63 21.82
N ILE A 154 -2.62 6.48 21.45
CA ILE A 154 -2.82 7.69 20.63
C ILE A 154 -2.04 7.53 19.33
N TRP A 155 -2.65 7.93 18.22
CA TRP A 155 -2.07 7.87 16.88
C TRP A 155 -2.24 9.23 16.20
N THR A 156 -1.14 9.77 15.67
CA THR A 156 -1.14 10.95 14.81
C THR A 156 -0.35 10.66 13.54
N ASP A 157 -0.97 10.84 12.38
CA ASP A 157 -0.36 10.67 11.06
C ASP A 157 0.12 11.99 10.47
N LEU A 158 1.23 11.92 9.74
CA LEU A 158 1.87 13.05 9.09
C LEU A 158 2.55 12.57 7.81
N ASN A 159 2.36 13.30 6.71
CA ASN A 159 3.16 13.09 5.51
C ASN A 159 4.24 14.19 5.44
N PRO A 160 5.52 13.86 5.65
CA PRO A 160 6.61 14.85 5.65
C PRO A 160 6.74 15.61 4.33
N LYS A 161 6.36 14.98 3.20
CA LYS A 161 6.44 15.57 1.85
C LYS A 161 5.22 16.40 1.48
N ALA A 162 4.16 16.39 2.30
CA ALA A 162 2.98 17.22 2.06
C ALA A 162 3.21 18.70 2.42
N VAL A 163 4.22 18.98 3.24
CA VAL A 163 4.60 20.31 3.71
C VAL A 163 6.08 20.57 3.41
N THR A 164 6.50 21.83 3.50
CA THR A 164 7.93 22.17 3.43
C THR A 164 8.66 21.79 4.72
N ASN A 165 9.99 21.66 4.67
CA ASN A 165 10.78 21.37 5.88
C ASN A 165 10.62 22.43 6.97
N ASP A 166 10.49 23.69 6.56
CA ASP A 166 10.29 24.83 7.47
C ASP A 166 8.93 24.74 8.18
N GLU A 167 7.88 24.30 7.47
CA GLU A 167 6.56 24.04 8.07
C GLU A 167 6.54 22.76 8.92
N LEU A 168 7.40 21.78 8.60
CA LEU A 168 7.49 20.53 9.33
C LEU A 168 8.16 20.71 10.70
N PHE A 169 9.32 21.39 10.75
CA PHE A 169 10.12 21.53 11.97
C PHE A 169 9.95 22.88 12.66
N GLY A 170 9.66 23.93 11.90
CA GLY A 170 9.58 25.31 12.37
C GLY A 170 10.72 26.15 11.78
N ILE A 171 10.46 27.46 11.67
CA ILE A 171 11.37 28.43 11.09
C ILE A 171 11.33 29.75 11.86
N ILE A 172 12.48 30.43 11.93
CA ILE A 172 12.53 31.83 12.34
C ILE A 172 12.05 32.68 11.16
N SER A 173 10.90 33.33 11.32
CA SER A 173 10.32 34.22 10.30
C SER A 173 11.36 35.24 9.83
N PRO A 174 11.74 35.26 8.53
CA PRO A 174 12.73 36.22 8.05
C PRO A 174 12.30 37.68 8.21
N ALA A 175 10.98 37.93 8.16
CA ALA A 175 10.40 39.27 8.25
C ALA A 175 10.29 39.77 9.71
N THR A 176 9.79 38.93 10.62
CA THR A 176 9.54 39.34 12.02
C THR A 176 10.64 38.93 12.99
N ARG A 177 11.55 38.04 12.59
CA ARG A 177 12.54 37.36 13.45
C ARG A 177 11.93 36.59 14.62
N GLU A 178 10.63 36.30 14.56
CA GLU A 178 9.94 35.49 15.55
C GLU A 178 9.96 34.01 15.14
N TRP A 179 10.00 33.14 16.15
CA TRP A 179 9.93 31.70 15.93
C TRP A 179 8.50 31.28 15.59
N LYS A 180 8.36 30.56 14.48
CA LYS A 180 7.12 29.88 14.11
C LYS A 180 7.33 28.38 14.27
N ASP A 181 6.52 27.77 15.13
CA ASP A 181 6.53 26.33 15.34
C ASP A 181 6.14 25.56 14.08
N GLY A 182 6.78 24.40 13.92
CA GLY A 182 6.44 23.44 12.88
C GLY A 182 5.38 22.45 13.34
N LEU A 183 4.87 21.69 12.39
CA LEU A 183 3.84 20.68 12.61
C LEU A 183 4.32 19.55 13.52
N LEU A 184 5.53 19.01 13.26
CA LEU A 184 6.08 17.92 14.06
C LEU A 184 6.43 18.36 15.48
N SER A 185 7.03 19.55 15.64
CA SER A 185 7.36 20.10 16.96
C SER A 185 6.09 20.36 17.78
N SER A 186 5.03 20.87 17.16
CA SER A 186 3.72 21.04 17.81
C SER A 186 3.12 19.70 18.26
N ILE A 187 3.05 18.71 17.37
CA ILE A 187 2.53 17.36 17.69
C ILE A 187 3.33 16.71 18.83
N MET A 188 4.66 16.82 18.82
CA MET A 188 5.50 16.26 19.88
C MET A 188 5.18 16.91 21.24
N ARG A 189 4.98 18.23 21.29
CA ARG A 189 4.60 18.92 22.55
C ARG A 189 3.21 18.53 23.01
N GLU A 190 2.24 18.44 22.11
CA GLU A 190 0.88 18.00 22.43
C GLU A 190 0.87 16.59 23.05
N LEU A 191 1.56 15.64 22.40
CA LEU A 191 1.68 14.26 22.90
C LEU A 191 2.48 14.17 24.20
N ALA A 192 3.46 15.03 24.41
CA ALA A 192 4.22 15.09 25.66
C ALA A 192 3.35 15.55 26.84
N ASN A 193 2.36 16.42 26.59
CA ASN A 193 1.43 16.94 27.60
C ASN A 193 0.26 15.98 27.92
N VAL A 194 0.10 14.89 27.18
CA VAL A 194 -0.94 13.90 27.47
C VAL A 194 -0.64 13.18 28.79
N ALA A 195 -1.57 13.30 29.75
CA ALA A 195 -1.41 12.86 31.13
C ALA A 195 -1.35 11.33 31.37
N HIS A 196 -1.81 10.50 30.43
CA HIS A 196 -1.75 9.04 30.59
C HIS A 196 -0.50 8.43 29.93
N ASP A 197 -0.05 7.31 30.48
CA ASP A 197 1.15 6.58 30.04
C ASP A 197 0.89 5.56 28.90
N GLY A 198 -0.19 5.78 28.16
CA GLY A 198 -0.52 4.95 27.00
C GLY A 198 0.51 5.13 25.87
N PRO A 199 0.65 4.16 24.95
CA PRO A 199 1.56 4.28 23.82
C PRO A 199 1.09 5.41 22.87
N LYS A 200 2.00 6.29 22.50
CA LYS A 200 1.73 7.49 21.67
C LYS A 200 2.55 7.38 20.39
N TRP A 201 1.92 7.32 19.24
CA TRP A 201 2.58 7.11 17.97
C TRP A 201 2.49 8.34 17.10
N ILE A 202 3.64 8.74 16.55
CA ILE A 202 3.73 9.70 15.46
C ILE A 202 4.12 8.89 14.22
N LEU A 203 3.19 8.76 13.28
CA LEU A 203 3.39 8.05 12.04
C LEU A 203 3.78 9.03 10.94
N LEU A 204 4.94 8.81 10.33
CA LEU A 204 5.45 9.54 9.17
C LEU A 204 5.21 8.67 7.93
N ASP A 205 4.13 8.94 7.20
CA ASP A 205 3.72 8.19 6.00
C ASP A 205 4.23 8.91 4.74
N GLY A 206 5.22 8.30 4.08
CA GLY A 206 5.84 8.84 2.88
C GLY A 206 7.33 8.51 2.77
N ASP A 207 7.82 8.41 1.54
CA ASP A 207 9.21 8.01 1.30
C ASP A 207 10.21 9.01 1.90
N ILE A 208 11.34 8.46 2.38
CA ILE A 208 12.42 9.22 3.00
C ILE A 208 13.05 10.19 1.99
N ASP A 209 13.34 11.40 2.45
CA ASP A 209 14.20 12.35 1.76
C ASP A 209 15.33 12.79 2.71
N PRO A 210 16.59 12.87 2.23
CA PRO A 210 17.73 13.27 3.05
C PRO A 210 17.51 14.58 3.83
N MET A 211 16.81 15.56 3.25
CA MET A 211 16.68 16.89 3.85
C MET A 211 15.90 16.89 5.16
N TRP A 212 14.83 16.09 5.29
CA TRP A 212 14.03 16.08 6.51
C TRP A 212 14.46 14.99 7.49
N ILE A 213 14.98 13.86 7.01
CA ILE A 213 15.37 12.75 7.89
C ILE A 213 16.61 13.09 8.71
N GLU A 214 17.51 13.93 8.18
CA GLU A 214 18.70 14.36 8.90
C GLU A 214 18.38 15.15 10.17
N SER A 215 17.36 16.01 10.11
CA SER A 215 16.83 16.76 11.26
C SER A 215 16.24 15.86 12.35
N LEU A 216 15.90 14.60 12.03
CA LEU A 216 15.40 13.62 13.00
C LEU A 216 16.50 12.76 13.64
N ASN A 217 17.75 12.86 13.18
CA ASN A 217 18.82 11.99 13.64
C ASN A 217 19.04 12.06 15.16
N THR A 218 18.91 13.24 15.77
CA THR A 218 19.10 13.41 17.22
C THR A 218 17.98 12.79 18.04
N VAL A 219 16.74 12.78 17.53
CA VAL A 219 15.60 12.17 18.22
C VAL A 219 15.54 10.66 17.98
N MET A 220 16.05 10.17 16.85
CA MET A 220 16.14 8.74 16.55
C MET A 220 17.27 8.02 17.29
N ASP A 221 18.32 8.71 17.69
CA ASP A 221 19.42 8.13 18.48
C ASP A 221 19.06 7.97 19.98
N ASP A 222 19.99 7.41 20.76
CA ASP A 222 19.84 7.20 22.21
C ASP A 222 19.54 8.51 22.99
N ASN A 223 19.85 9.68 22.38
CA ASN A 223 19.58 11.00 22.94
C ASN A 223 18.07 11.29 23.10
N LYS A 224 17.21 10.75 22.22
CA LYS A 224 15.74 10.93 22.27
C LYS A 224 15.30 12.39 22.38
N VAL A 225 15.98 13.31 21.71
CA VAL A 225 15.67 14.75 21.74
C VAL A 225 15.64 15.29 20.32
N LEU A 226 14.53 15.93 19.94
CA LEU A 226 14.43 16.72 18.72
C LEU A 226 15.10 18.07 18.96
N THR A 227 16.06 18.43 18.11
CA THR A 227 16.74 19.72 18.18
C THR A 227 16.27 20.59 17.03
N LEU A 228 15.62 21.71 17.33
CA LEU A 228 15.09 22.64 16.35
C LEU A 228 16.13 23.69 15.97
N ALA A 229 15.93 24.37 14.83
CA ALA A 229 16.78 25.48 14.40
C ALA A 229 16.80 26.67 15.39
N SER A 230 15.76 26.80 16.23
CA SER A 230 15.73 27.72 17.38
C SER A 230 16.70 27.36 18.51
N ASN A 231 17.39 26.21 18.42
CA ASN A 231 18.11 25.52 19.49
C ASN A 231 17.20 24.99 20.62
N GLU A 232 15.88 25.02 20.45
CA GLU A 232 14.97 24.34 21.36
C GLU A 232 15.17 22.82 21.29
N ARG A 233 15.13 22.19 22.46
CA ARG A 233 15.31 20.75 22.64
C ARG A 233 14.01 20.16 23.18
N ILE A 234 13.30 19.41 22.34
CA ILE A 234 12.06 18.75 22.72
C ILE A 234 12.36 17.26 22.99
N PRO A 235 12.27 16.79 24.24
CA PRO A 235 12.50 15.39 24.56
C PRO A 235 11.34 14.51 24.05
N LEU A 236 11.68 13.32 23.57
CA LEU A 236 10.72 12.27 23.24
C LEU A 236 10.42 11.47 24.51
N ASN A 237 9.19 11.56 25.01
CA ASN A 237 8.80 10.85 26.22
C ASN A 237 8.92 9.32 26.05
N PRO A 238 9.20 8.55 27.13
CA PRO A 238 9.36 7.10 27.04
C PRO A 238 8.16 6.33 26.47
N THR A 239 6.96 6.91 26.50
CA THR A 239 5.73 6.33 25.93
C THR A 239 5.52 6.67 24.46
N MET A 240 6.30 7.60 23.90
CA MET A 240 6.20 8.05 22.51
C MET A 240 7.03 7.17 21.58
N ARG A 241 6.55 6.96 20.36
CA ARG A 241 7.21 6.21 19.29
C ARG A 241 7.12 6.96 17.98
N LEU A 242 8.22 6.96 17.23
CA LEU A 242 8.27 7.44 15.86
C LEU A 242 8.16 6.23 14.92
N LEU A 243 7.10 6.20 14.13
CA LEU A 243 6.87 5.17 13.12
C LEU A 243 7.03 5.79 11.75
N PHE A 244 7.64 5.05 10.82
CA PHE A 244 7.81 5.51 9.45
C PHE A 244 7.22 4.45 8.52
N GLU A 245 6.18 4.80 7.78
CA GLU A 245 5.61 3.93 6.75
C GLU A 245 6.22 4.34 5.40
N ILE A 246 7.11 3.50 4.87
CA ILE A 246 7.93 3.85 3.70
C ILE A 246 7.95 2.71 2.69
N SER A 247 8.14 3.03 1.41
CA SER A 247 8.16 2.00 0.37
C SER A 247 9.53 1.33 0.20
N HIS A 248 10.61 2.10 0.34
CA HIS A 248 11.99 1.64 0.19
C HIS A 248 12.96 2.53 0.99
N LEU A 249 14.18 2.03 1.22
CA LEU A 249 15.23 2.70 1.99
C LEU A 249 16.33 3.36 1.14
N ARG A 250 16.20 3.37 -0.19
CA ARG A 250 17.27 3.83 -1.13
C ARG A 250 17.83 5.22 -0.84
N SER A 251 16.99 6.12 -0.33
CA SER A 251 17.37 7.51 -0.03
C SER A 251 17.82 7.72 1.42
N ALA A 252 17.86 6.67 2.23
CA ALA A 252 18.33 6.72 3.62
C ALA A 252 19.80 6.29 3.73
N THR A 253 20.59 7.03 4.51
CA THR A 253 21.97 6.65 4.78
C THR A 253 22.02 5.42 5.71
N PRO A 254 23.03 4.54 5.61
CA PRO A 254 23.21 3.42 6.55
C PRO A 254 23.26 3.89 8.01
N ALA A 255 23.84 5.06 8.27
CA ALA A 255 23.88 5.67 9.60
C ALA A 255 22.47 6.00 10.13
N THR A 256 21.58 6.52 9.28
CA THR A 256 20.16 6.76 9.63
C THR A 256 19.44 5.44 9.92
N VAL A 257 19.61 4.45 9.05
CA VAL A 257 19.00 3.12 9.18
C VAL A 257 19.43 2.44 10.49
N SER A 258 20.70 2.61 10.89
CA SER A 258 21.22 2.02 12.14
C SER A 258 20.53 2.49 13.42
N ARG A 259 19.87 3.66 13.37
CA ARG A 259 19.19 4.27 14.53
C ARG A 259 17.76 3.77 14.69
N ALA A 260 17.12 3.25 13.64
CA ALA A 260 15.74 2.77 13.69
C ALA A 260 15.65 1.24 13.70
N GLY A 261 14.58 0.69 14.26
CA GLY A 261 14.22 -0.71 14.06
C GLY A 261 13.65 -0.87 12.65
N ILE A 262 13.87 -1.99 11.99
CA ILE A 262 13.35 -2.21 10.63
C ILE A 262 12.42 -3.42 10.65
N LEU A 263 11.22 -3.22 10.12
CA LEU A 263 10.25 -4.27 9.85
C LEU A 263 9.96 -4.31 8.35
N TYR A 264 10.49 -5.31 7.66
CA TYR A 264 10.15 -5.58 6.27
C TYR A 264 8.84 -6.36 6.17
N ILE A 265 7.94 -5.86 5.31
CA ILE A 265 6.69 -6.53 4.94
C ILE A 265 6.77 -6.85 3.45
N ASN A 266 6.96 -8.12 3.13
CA ASN A 266 7.17 -8.56 1.77
C ASN A 266 5.82 -8.72 1.05
N PRO A 267 5.76 -8.49 -0.28
CA PRO A 267 4.55 -8.74 -1.05
C PRO A 267 4.04 -10.18 -0.95
N ALA A 268 4.96 -11.14 -0.85
CA ALA A 268 4.65 -12.57 -0.71
C ALA A 268 4.02 -12.92 0.64
N ASP A 269 4.25 -12.12 1.69
CA ASP A 269 3.73 -12.40 3.04
C ASP A 269 2.20 -12.28 3.10
N LEU A 270 1.64 -11.35 2.33
CA LEU A 270 0.20 -11.15 2.21
C LEU A 270 -0.39 -11.95 1.05
N GLY A 271 0.23 -11.90 -0.13
CA GLY A 271 -0.33 -12.46 -1.36
C GLY A 271 -1.66 -11.82 -1.75
N TRP A 272 -2.35 -12.41 -2.74
CA TRP A 272 -3.61 -11.89 -3.26
C TRP A 272 -4.84 -12.33 -2.44
N ASN A 273 -4.77 -13.48 -1.77
CA ASN A 273 -5.94 -14.14 -1.16
C ASN A 273 -6.52 -13.37 0.03
N PRO A 274 -5.75 -12.96 1.07
CA PRO A 274 -6.34 -12.36 2.26
C PRO A 274 -7.12 -11.05 2.00
N PRO A 275 -6.65 -10.12 1.13
CA PRO A 275 -7.43 -8.95 0.75
C PRO A 275 -8.72 -9.30 -0.01
N VAL A 276 -8.67 -10.32 -0.89
CA VAL A 276 -9.84 -10.78 -1.65
C VAL A 276 -10.84 -11.46 -0.72
N SER A 277 -10.40 -12.35 0.17
CA SER A 277 -11.24 -13.03 1.15
C SER A 277 -11.93 -12.02 2.07
N SER A 278 -11.20 -11.02 2.57
CA SER A 278 -11.77 -9.90 3.35
C SER A 278 -12.79 -9.08 2.56
N TRP A 279 -12.65 -9.00 1.23
CA TRP A 279 -13.61 -8.32 0.36
C TRP A 279 -14.85 -9.18 0.08
N ILE A 280 -14.67 -10.49 -0.15
CA ILE A 280 -15.77 -11.46 -0.30
C ILE A 280 -16.62 -11.50 0.97
N ASP A 281 -15.99 -11.44 2.15
CA ASP A 281 -16.70 -11.46 3.44
C ASP A 281 -17.60 -10.25 3.68
N LYS A 282 -17.43 -9.16 2.92
CA LYS A 282 -18.34 -8.01 2.95
C LYS A 282 -19.61 -8.23 2.12
N ARG A 283 -19.67 -9.27 1.30
CA ARG A 283 -20.86 -9.62 0.52
C ARG A 283 -21.88 -10.32 1.43
N GLU A 284 -23.14 -9.94 1.31
CA GLU A 284 -24.22 -10.48 2.15
C GLU A 284 -24.71 -11.86 1.64
N VAL A 285 -24.67 -12.07 0.31
CA VAL A 285 -25.22 -13.25 -0.33
C VAL A 285 -24.23 -14.42 -0.31
N GLN A 286 -24.58 -15.51 0.38
CA GLN A 286 -23.69 -16.67 0.56
C GLN A 286 -23.36 -17.40 -0.75
N THR A 287 -24.32 -17.50 -1.68
CA THR A 287 -24.10 -18.12 -3.00
C THR A 287 -23.12 -17.32 -3.86
N GLU A 288 -23.22 -15.99 -3.83
CA GLU A 288 -22.25 -15.09 -4.46
C GLU A 288 -20.86 -15.30 -3.87
N ARG A 289 -20.72 -15.35 -2.55
CA ARG A 289 -19.43 -15.61 -1.89
C ARG A 289 -18.78 -16.89 -2.39
N ALA A 290 -19.53 -18.00 -2.39
CA ALA A 290 -19.03 -19.29 -2.83
C ALA A 290 -18.60 -19.28 -4.31
N ASN A 291 -19.40 -18.67 -5.19
CA ASN A 291 -19.06 -18.56 -6.62
C ASN A 291 -17.81 -17.69 -6.82
N LEU A 292 -17.71 -16.55 -6.13
CA LEU A 292 -16.57 -15.65 -6.24
C LEU A 292 -15.29 -16.31 -5.75
N THR A 293 -15.30 -17.00 -4.60
CA THR A 293 -14.12 -17.74 -4.10
C THR A 293 -13.58 -18.70 -5.16
N ILE A 294 -14.46 -19.51 -5.78
CA ILE A 294 -14.08 -20.45 -6.84
C ILE A 294 -13.48 -19.73 -8.05
N LEU A 295 -14.07 -18.60 -8.46
CA LEU A 295 -13.60 -17.83 -9.61
C LEU A 295 -12.24 -17.16 -9.33
N PHE A 296 -12.05 -16.59 -8.15
CA PHE A 296 -10.77 -16.03 -7.76
C PHE A 296 -9.65 -17.09 -7.78
N ASP A 297 -9.88 -18.25 -7.16
CA ASP A 297 -8.92 -19.36 -7.18
C ASP A 297 -8.64 -19.90 -8.59
N LYS A 298 -9.67 -19.95 -9.45
CA LYS A 298 -9.55 -20.44 -10.84
C LYS A 298 -8.72 -19.51 -11.73
N TYR A 299 -8.87 -18.19 -11.58
CA TYR A 299 -8.34 -17.22 -12.54
C TYR A 299 -7.10 -16.47 -12.04
N LEU A 300 -7.06 -16.01 -10.78
CA LEU A 300 -6.01 -15.09 -10.32
C LEU A 300 -4.60 -15.69 -10.37
N PRO A 301 -4.32 -16.89 -9.83
CA PRO A 301 -2.95 -17.41 -9.79
C PRO A 301 -2.30 -17.42 -11.17
N THR A 302 -3.00 -17.95 -12.17
CA THR A 302 -2.54 -18.00 -13.57
C THR A 302 -2.36 -16.61 -14.18
N CYS A 303 -3.30 -15.68 -13.92
CA CYS A 303 -3.19 -14.32 -14.40
C CYS A 303 -1.96 -13.62 -13.81
N LEU A 304 -1.80 -13.67 -12.49
CA LEU A 304 -0.70 -13.00 -11.78
C LEU A 304 0.66 -13.53 -12.22
N ASP A 305 0.83 -14.85 -12.33
CA ASP A 305 2.09 -15.46 -12.79
C ASP A 305 2.46 -15.05 -14.22
N THR A 306 1.48 -15.02 -15.12
CA THR A 306 1.71 -14.62 -16.52
C THR A 306 1.99 -13.12 -16.63
N LEU A 307 1.28 -12.30 -15.86
CA LEU A 307 1.43 -10.84 -15.86
C LEU A 307 2.78 -10.37 -15.31
N ARG A 308 3.48 -11.17 -14.51
CA ARG A 308 4.82 -10.88 -14.01
C ARG A 308 5.89 -11.03 -15.09
N THR A 309 5.68 -11.89 -16.07
CA THR A 309 6.74 -12.32 -17.01
C THR A 309 6.50 -11.92 -18.46
N ARG A 310 5.25 -11.85 -18.90
CA ARG A 310 4.92 -11.83 -20.34
C ARG A 310 4.45 -10.48 -20.88
N PHE A 311 3.83 -9.64 -20.04
CA PHE A 311 3.11 -8.47 -20.53
C PHE A 311 3.66 -7.16 -19.97
N LYS A 312 3.83 -6.16 -20.85
CA LYS A 312 4.32 -4.84 -20.50
C LYS A 312 3.15 -3.86 -20.31
N ARG A 313 3.22 -3.07 -19.24
CA ARG A 313 2.22 -2.06 -18.88
C ARG A 313 2.74 -0.67 -19.17
N ILE A 314 1.82 0.29 -19.35
CA ILE A 314 2.18 1.69 -19.60
C ILE A 314 2.91 2.32 -18.41
N VAL A 315 2.53 1.94 -17.19
CA VAL A 315 3.17 2.33 -15.94
C VAL A 315 3.34 1.11 -15.05
N PRO A 316 4.34 1.10 -14.15
CA PRO A 316 4.44 0.08 -13.10
C PRO A 316 3.18 0.13 -12.21
N ILE A 317 2.46 -0.98 -12.12
CA ILE A 317 1.28 -1.12 -11.27
C ILE A 317 1.52 -2.25 -10.28
N PRO A 318 1.43 -2.02 -8.96
CA PRO A 318 1.52 -3.07 -7.97
C PRO A 318 0.49 -4.17 -8.22
N GLU A 319 0.88 -5.42 -7.98
CA GLU A 319 0.00 -6.57 -8.17
C GLU A 319 -1.33 -6.42 -7.41
N GLN A 320 -1.23 -5.99 -6.16
CA GLN A 320 -2.38 -5.79 -5.30
C GLN A 320 -3.33 -4.72 -5.82
N SER A 321 -2.83 -3.68 -6.49
CA SER A 321 -3.67 -2.64 -7.09
C SER A 321 -4.50 -3.19 -8.27
N MET A 322 -3.96 -4.14 -9.05
CA MET A 322 -4.74 -4.81 -10.11
C MET A 322 -5.82 -5.72 -9.51
N VAL A 323 -5.51 -6.45 -8.44
CA VAL A 323 -6.48 -7.29 -7.71
C VAL A 323 -7.59 -6.42 -7.09
N GLN A 324 -7.24 -5.28 -6.49
CA GLN A 324 -8.21 -4.30 -6.00
C GLN A 324 -9.07 -3.73 -7.12
N MET A 325 -8.48 -3.44 -8.29
CA MET A 325 -9.23 -2.98 -9.45
C MET A 325 -10.26 -4.01 -9.91
N LEU A 326 -9.91 -5.30 -9.93
CA LEU A 326 -10.88 -6.37 -10.20
C LEU A 326 -12.03 -6.35 -9.17
N CYS A 327 -11.72 -6.24 -7.88
CA CYS A 327 -12.74 -6.14 -6.83
C CYS A 327 -13.67 -4.92 -7.05
N HIS A 328 -13.11 -3.75 -7.38
CA HIS A 328 -13.90 -2.55 -7.65
C HIS A 328 -14.78 -2.68 -8.89
N LEU A 329 -14.27 -3.29 -9.97
CA LEU A 329 -15.08 -3.57 -11.15
C LEU A 329 -16.22 -4.54 -10.82
N LEU A 330 -15.98 -5.58 -10.01
CA LEU A 330 -17.03 -6.49 -9.57
C LEU A 330 -18.06 -5.81 -8.65
N GLU A 331 -17.69 -4.84 -7.82
CA GLU A 331 -18.66 -4.03 -7.06
C GLU A 331 -19.58 -3.21 -7.99
N CYS A 332 -19.05 -2.77 -9.13
CA CYS A 332 -19.81 -2.02 -10.13
C CYS A 332 -20.70 -2.92 -10.99
N LEU A 333 -20.24 -4.14 -11.28
CA LEU A 333 -20.90 -5.04 -12.24
C LEU A 333 -21.87 -6.01 -11.57
N LEU A 334 -21.54 -6.54 -10.39
CA LEU A 334 -22.39 -7.48 -9.63
C LEU A 334 -23.42 -6.70 -8.80
N THR A 335 -24.37 -6.07 -9.48
CA THR A 335 -25.52 -5.37 -8.88
C THR A 335 -26.76 -6.25 -8.90
N GLU A 336 -27.75 -5.95 -8.06
CA GLU A 336 -29.04 -6.68 -8.04
C GLU A 336 -29.72 -6.76 -9.41
N LYS A 337 -29.55 -5.70 -10.23
CA LYS A 337 -30.07 -5.65 -11.60
C LYS A 337 -29.36 -6.64 -12.53
N ASN A 338 -28.05 -6.79 -12.38
CA ASN A 338 -27.25 -7.63 -13.25
C ASN A 338 -27.24 -9.10 -12.82
N ILE A 339 -27.34 -9.33 -11.51
CA ILE A 339 -27.30 -10.64 -10.88
C ILE A 339 -28.46 -10.73 -9.87
N PRO A 340 -29.65 -11.15 -10.33
CA PRO A 340 -30.76 -11.49 -9.45
C PRO A 340 -30.43 -12.69 -8.55
N ALA A 341 -31.18 -12.91 -7.48
CA ALA A 341 -30.92 -13.96 -6.49
C ALA A 341 -30.81 -15.39 -7.10
N ASP A 342 -31.54 -15.67 -8.19
CA ASP A 342 -31.56 -16.97 -8.87
C ASP A 342 -30.61 -17.05 -10.07
N CYS A 343 -29.58 -16.21 -10.13
CA CYS A 343 -28.70 -16.13 -11.30
C CYS A 343 -27.81 -17.39 -11.46
N PRO A 344 -27.68 -17.95 -12.68
CA PRO A 344 -26.79 -19.08 -12.95
C PRO A 344 -25.33 -18.77 -12.64
N LYS A 345 -24.56 -19.81 -12.30
CA LYS A 345 -23.12 -19.70 -12.00
C LYS A 345 -22.33 -19.16 -13.20
N GLU A 346 -22.78 -19.48 -14.41
CA GLU A 346 -22.18 -19.04 -15.67
C GLU A 346 -22.22 -17.52 -15.82
N THR A 347 -23.25 -16.86 -15.30
CA THR A 347 -23.38 -15.40 -15.35
C THR A 347 -22.40 -14.72 -14.40
N TYR A 348 -22.15 -15.30 -13.22
CA TYR A 348 -21.08 -14.82 -12.33
C TYR A 348 -19.71 -14.93 -13.02
N GLU A 349 -19.44 -16.07 -13.66
CA GLU A 349 -18.20 -16.28 -14.41
C GLU A 349 -18.07 -15.31 -15.59
N LEU A 350 -19.16 -15.00 -16.29
CA LEU A 350 -19.19 -14.02 -17.39
C LEU A 350 -18.75 -12.63 -16.91
N TYR A 351 -19.39 -12.09 -15.87
CA TYR A 351 -19.05 -10.77 -15.33
C TYR A 351 -17.65 -10.76 -14.71
N PHE A 352 -17.25 -11.87 -14.07
CA PHE A 352 -15.91 -12.01 -13.52
C PHE A 352 -14.83 -11.96 -14.60
N VAL A 353 -15.01 -12.72 -15.67
CA VAL A 353 -14.07 -12.74 -16.81
C VAL A 353 -13.97 -11.36 -17.44
N PHE A 354 -15.10 -10.68 -17.66
CA PHE A 354 -15.10 -9.31 -18.18
C PHE A 354 -14.34 -8.35 -17.26
N ALA A 355 -14.63 -8.37 -15.95
CA ALA A 355 -13.92 -7.54 -14.98
C ALA A 355 -12.41 -7.84 -14.94
N ALA A 356 -12.02 -9.13 -14.99
CA ALA A 356 -10.63 -9.56 -14.93
C ALA A 356 -9.84 -9.13 -16.18
N ILE A 357 -10.42 -9.26 -17.37
CA ILE A 357 -9.82 -8.77 -18.62
C ILE A 357 -9.47 -7.28 -18.51
N TRP A 358 -10.38 -6.47 -17.97
CA TRP A 358 -10.17 -5.03 -17.85
C TRP A 358 -9.23 -4.65 -16.69
N ALA A 359 -9.31 -5.34 -15.56
CA ALA A 359 -8.43 -5.12 -14.42
C ALA A 359 -6.96 -5.44 -14.74
N PHE A 360 -6.72 -6.53 -15.47
CA PHE A 360 -5.36 -6.99 -15.78
C PHE A 360 -4.85 -6.51 -17.14
N GLY A 361 -5.74 -6.36 -18.13
CA GLY A 361 -5.38 -6.01 -19.50
C GLY A 361 -5.54 -4.52 -19.86
N GLY A 362 -6.32 -3.74 -19.09
CA GLY A 362 -6.65 -2.36 -19.44
C GLY A 362 -5.44 -1.42 -19.50
N ALA A 363 -4.44 -1.64 -18.64
CA ALA A 363 -3.23 -0.84 -18.55
C ALA A 363 -2.07 -1.31 -19.44
N MET A 364 -2.30 -2.32 -20.29
CA MET A 364 -1.28 -2.82 -21.22
C MET A 364 -0.98 -1.81 -22.32
N ILE A 365 0.29 -1.73 -22.71
CA ILE A 365 0.78 -0.78 -23.72
C ILE A 365 0.83 -1.44 -25.10
N GLN A 366 0.59 -0.64 -26.14
CA GLN A 366 1.00 -0.99 -27.50
C GLN A 366 2.39 -0.40 -27.74
N ASP A 367 3.40 -1.25 -27.87
CA ASP A 367 4.77 -0.85 -28.23
C ASP A 367 4.92 -0.80 -29.77
N GLN A 368 6.02 -0.26 -30.29
CA GLN A 368 6.25 -0.16 -31.74
C GLN A 368 6.25 -1.52 -32.44
N LEU A 369 6.72 -2.56 -31.74
CA LEU A 369 6.88 -3.92 -32.29
C LEU A 369 5.79 -4.89 -31.85
N VAL A 370 5.20 -4.68 -30.66
CA VAL A 370 4.30 -5.64 -30.03
C VAL A 370 3.11 -4.91 -29.43
N ASP A 371 1.91 -5.33 -29.83
CA ASP A 371 0.69 -4.95 -29.16
C ASP A 371 0.39 -5.92 -28.01
N TYR A 372 0.78 -5.55 -26.79
CA TYR A 372 0.56 -6.40 -25.62
C TYR A 372 -0.93 -6.57 -25.29
N ARG A 373 -1.83 -5.67 -25.74
CA ARG A 373 -3.28 -5.88 -25.60
C ARG A 373 -3.75 -7.00 -26.52
N ALA A 374 -3.33 -7.00 -27.78
CA ALA A 374 -3.65 -8.09 -28.70
C ALA A 374 -3.05 -9.44 -28.24
N GLU A 375 -1.80 -9.43 -27.75
CA GLU A 375 -1.19 -10.64 -27.19
C GLU A 375 -1.91 -11.15 -25.94
N PHE A 376 -2.30 -10.25 -25.04
CA PHE A 376 -3.10 -10.59 -23.85
C PHE A 376 -4.42 -11.22 -24.27
N SER A 377 -5.11 -10.63 -25.25
CA SER A 377 -6.36 -11.18 -25.80
C SER A 377 -6.17 -12.60 -26.33
N LYS A 378 -5.14 -12.82 -27.16
CA LYS A 378 -4.84 -14.15 -27.72
C LYS A 378 -4.51 -15.17 -26.62
N TRP A 379 -3.71 -14.78 -25.64
CA TRP A 379 -3.36 -15.61 -24.50
C TRP A 379 -4.61 -15.97 -23.67
N TRP A 380 -5.45 -14.98 -23.35
CA TRP A 380 -6.66 -15.18 -22.56
C TRP A 380 -7.59 -16.19 -23.21
N LEU A 381 -7.88 -16.02 -24.50
CA LEU A 381 -8.75 -16.93 -25.28
C LEU A 381 -8.17 -18.34 -25.41
N THR A 382 -6.84 -18.47 -25.42
CA THR A 382 -6.18 -19.78 -25.47
C THR A 382 -6.24 -20.50 -24.12
N LYS A 383 -6.02 -19.75 -23.03
CA LYS A 383 -5.90 -20.29 -21.67
C LYS A 383 -7.25 -20.58 -21.03
N PHE A 384 -8.22 -19.68 -21.21
CA PHE A 384 -9.55 -19.76 -20.60
C PHE A 384 -10.61 -19.98 -21.68
N LYS A 385 -11.21 -21.18 -21.68
CA LYS A 385 -12.17 -21.61 -22.71
C LYS A 385 -13.63 -21.66 -22.23
N THR A 386 -13.90 -21.43 -20.94
CA THR A 386 -15.27 -21.54 -20.40
C THR A 386 -16.20 -20.52 -21.04
N ILE A 387 -15.76 -19.25 -21.04
CA ILE A 387 -16.52 -18.13 -21.58
C ILE A 387 -16.08 -17.89 -23.02
N LYS A 388 -17.04 -17.97 -23.95
CA LYS A 388 -16.78 -17.80 -25.38
C LYS A 388 -16.95 -16.34 -25.77
N PHE A 389 -16.01 -15.84 -26.56
CA PHE A 389 -16.07 -14.53 -27.20
C PHE A 389 -16.43 -14.68 -28.68
N PRO A 390 -17.02 -13.66 -29.31
CA PRO A 390 -17.22 -13.66 -30.76
C PRO A 390 -15.87 -13.76 -31.49
N SER A 391 -15.88 -14.32 -32.71
CA SER A 391 -14.65 -14.72 -33.43
C SER A 391 -13.87 -13.55 -34.03
N GLN A 392 -14.47 -12.35 -34.11
CA GLN A 392 -13.85 -11.16 -34.68
C GLN A 392 -13.21 -10.31 -33.59
N GLY A 393 -12.19 -9.52 -33.91
CA GLY A 393 -11.58 -8.59 -32.95
C GLY A 393 -10.91 -9.26 -31.73
N THR A 394 -10.79 -8.48 -30.66
CA THR A 394 -10.13 -8.82 -29.40
C THR A 394 -11.13 -8.89 -28.25
N VAL A 395 -10.72 -9.44 -27.11
CA VAL A 395 -11.56 -9.47 -25.89
C VAL A 395 -11.95 -8.08 -25.38
N PHE A 396 -11.26 -7.01 -25.81
CA PHE A 396 -11.53 -5.63 -25.42
C PHE A 396 -12.59 -4.94 -26.28
N ASP A 397 -12.97 -5.54 -27.41
CA ASP A 397 -13.89 -4.95 -28.38
C ASP A 397 -15.37 -5.20 -28.04
N TYR A 398 -15.63 -5.90 -26.94
CA TYR A 398 -16.95 -6.33 -26.52
C TYR A 398 -17.35 -5.79 -25.15
N TYR A 399 -18.65 -5.53 -24.97
CA TYR A 399 -19.30 -5.26 -23.70
C TYR A 399 -20.31 -6.36 -23.38
N ILE A 400 -20.73 -6.47 -22.11
CA ILE A 400 -21.83 -7.36 -21.74
C ILE A 400 -23.13 -6.59 -21.87
N ASP A 401 -23.99 -7.02 -22.79
CA ASP A 401 -25.34 -6.49 -22.90
C ASP A 401 -26.17 -6.85 -21.64
N PRO A 402 -26.72 -5.86 -20.91
CA PRO A 402 -27.46 -6.11 -19.68
C PRO A 402 -28.70 -6.99 -19.84
N GLU A 403 -29.33 -6.98 -21.02
CA GLU A 403 -30.57 -7.73 -21.28
C GLU A 403 -30.29 -9.16 -21.71
N THR A 404 -29.48 -9.35 -22.76
CA THR A 404 -29.19 -10.67 -23.31
C THR A 404 -28.10 -11.43 -22.57
N LYS A 405 -27.31 -10.75 -21.71
CA LYS A 405 -26.13 -11.27 -21.02
C LYS A 405 -25.12 -11.90 -21.98
N LYS A 406 -24.94 -11.30 -23.15
CA LYS A 406 -23.98 -11.74 -24.18
C LYS A 406 -22.97 -10.65 -24.48
N PHE A 407 -21.86 -11.06 -25.10
CA PHE A 407 -20.86 -10.13 -25.60
C PHE A 407 -21.32 -9.52 -26.93
N GLU A 408 -21.56 -8.21 -26.91
CA GLU A 408 -21.90 -7.40 -28.07
C GLU A 408 -20.78 -6.37 -28.33
N PRO A 409 -20.54 -5.97 -29.58
CA PRO A 409 -19.45 -5.05 -29.90
C PRO A 409 -19.77 -3.62 -29.45
N TRP A 410 -18.76 -2.91 -28.93
CA TRP A 410 -18.92 -1.50 -28.48
C TRP A 410 -19.42 -0.56 -29.58
N SER A 411 -19.25 -0.92 -30.86
CA SER A 411 -19.74 -0.15 -32.01
C SER A 411 -21.27 0.03 -32.00
N GLN A 412 -22.03 -0.90 -31.41
CA GLN A 412 -23.48 -0.76 -31.28
C GLN A 412 -23.90 0.38 -30.34
N LEU A 413 -23.04 0.72 -29.37
CA LEU A 413 -23.26 1.80 -28.41
C LEU A 413 -22.68 3.13 -28.88
N THR A 414 -22.08 3.19 -30.07
CA THR A 414 -21.51 4.43 -30.60
C THR A 414 -22.63 5.30 -31.14
N PRO A 415 -22.88 6.50 -30.57
CA PRO A 415 -23.91 7.39 -31.08
C PRO A 415 -23.57 7.83 -32.51
N GLN A 416 -24.60 8.06 -33.32
CA GLN A 416 -24.39 8.61 -34.66
C GLN A 416 -23.82 10.02 -34.55
N LEU A 417 -22.79 10.31 -35.36
CA LEU A 417 -22.16 11.61 -35.38
C LEU A 417 -23.12 12.64 -36.01
N GLU A 418 -23.79 13.42 -35.18
CA GLU A 418 -24.51 14.61 -35.63
C GLU A 418 -23.55 15.80 -35.61
N PHE A 419 -23.24 16.32 -36.80
CA PHE A 419 -22.36 17.48 -36.95
C PHE A 419 -23.20 18.75 -36.82
N ASP A 420 -23.00 19.49 -35.73
CA ASP A 420 -23.53 20.84 -35.60
C ASP A 420 -22.55 21.83 -36.25
N PRO A 421 -22.90 22.50 -37.36
CA PRO A 421 -22.04 23.46 -38.03
C PRO A 421 -21.75 24.73 -37.18
N GLU A 422 -22.51 24.98 -36.12
CA GLU A 422 -22.31 26.13 -35.22
C GLU A 422 -21.26 25.84 -34.13
N VAL A 423 -20.93 24.57 -33.88
CA VAL A 423 -19.92 24.17 -32.90
C VAL A 423 -18.53 24.13 -33.57
N PRO A 424 -17.51 24.82 -33.03
CA PRO A 424 -16.16 24.70 -33.53
C PRO A 424 -15.71 23.23 -33.58
N LEU A 425 -15.17 22.78 -34.70
CA LEU A 425 -14.63 21.42 -34.86
C LEU A 425 -13.67 21.00 -33.74
N GLN A 426 -12.94 21.97 -33.17
CA GLN A 426 -12.01 21.78 -32.06
C GLN A 426 -12.69 21.44 -30.72
N ALA A 427 -13.99 21.74 -30.58
CA ALA A 427 -14.82 21.42 -29.42
C ALA A 427 -15.71 20.18 -29.63
N CYS A 428 -15.80 19.66 -30.86
CA CYS A 428 -16.62 18.51 -31.18
C CYS A 428 -15.91 17.20 -30.79
N LEU A 429 -16.42 16.49 -29.78
CA LEU A 429 -15.87 15.20 -29.37
C LEU A 429 -16.54 14.08 -30.18
N VAL A 430 -15.78 13.46 -31.08
CA VAL A 430 -16.26 12.31 -31.86
C VAL A 430 -16.26 11.07 -30.97
N HIS A 431 -17.43 10.49 -30.74
CA HIS A 431 -17.54 9.21 -30.05
C HIS A 431 -17.07 8.08 -30.96
N THR A 432 -16.09 7.30 -30.48
CA THR A 432 -15.59 6.09 -31.10
C THR A 432 -15.83 4.93 -30.15
N SER A 433 -15.66 3.69 -30.62
CA SER A 433 -15.70 2.51 -29.75
C SER A 433 -14.73 2.62 -28.56
N GLU A 434 -13.58 3.27 -28.74
CA GLU A 434 -12.61 3.50 -27.67
C GLU A 434 -13.05 4.55 -26.65
N THR A 435 -13.71 5.63 -27.07
CA THR A 435 -14.22 6.62 -26.10
C THR A 435 -15.43 6.08 -25.35
N VAL A 436 -16.32 5.33 -26.02
CA VAL A 436 -17.49 4.69 -25.41
C VAL A 436 -17.07 3.70 -24.32
N ARG A 437 -16.11 2.80 -24.59
CA ARG A 437 -15.62 1.84 -23.58
C ARG A 437 -14.99 2.54 -22.37
N LEU A 438 -14.28 3.65 -22.57
CA LEU A 438 -13.65 4.39 -21.47
C LEU A 438 -14.71 5.11 -20.63
N CYS A 439 -15.71 5.73 -21.27
CA CYS A 439 -16.86 6.33 -20.59
C CYS A 439 -17.62 5.29 -19.77
N TYR A 440 -17.85 4.09 -20.30
CA TYR A 440 -18.55 3.00 -19.61
C TYR A 440 -17.93 2.67 -18.25
N PHE A 441 -16.60 2.55 -18.18
CA PHE A 441 -15.90 2.28 -16.91
C PHE A 441 -15.84 3.50 -16.01
N MET A 442 -15.60 4.68 -16.58
CA MET A 442 -15.55 5.94 -15.84
C MET A 442 -16.87 6.22 -15.12
N GLU A 443 -18.01 6.04 -15.80
CA GLU A 443 -19.35 6.17 -15.21
C GLU A 443 -19.55 5.26 -14.00
N ARG A 444 -19.33 3.96 -14.19
CA ARG A 444 -19.53 2.95 -13.15
C ARG A 444 -18.63 3.16 -11.93
N LEU A 445 -17.38 3.54 -12.17
CA LEU A 445 -16.44 3.84 -11.08
C LEU A 445 -16.85 5.13 -10.36
N LEU A 446 -17.26 6.18 -11.08
CA LEU A 446 -17.72 7.44 -10.49
C LEU A 446 -18.99 7.26 -9.66
N GLU A 447 -19.97 6.49 -10.12
CA GLU A 447 -21.19 6.15 -9.36
C GLU A 447 -20.86 5.52 -7.99
N ARG A 448 -19.77 4.74 -7.93
CA ARG A 448 -19.27 4.11 -6.70
C ARG A 448 -18.19 4.94 -5.99
N ARG A 449 -17.96 6.19 -6.43
CA ARG A 449 -16.94 7.12 -5.91
C ARG A 449 -15.53 6.50 -5.88
N ARG A 450 -15.22 5.66 -6.87
CA ARG A 450 -13.91 5.04 -7.06
C ARG A 450 -13.03 5.93 -7.94
N PRO A 451 -11.84 6.33 -7.49
CA PRO A 451 -10.93 7.14 -8.30
C PRO A 451 -10.39 6.31 -9.47
N LEU A 452 -10.09 6.98 -10.58
CA LEU A 452 -9.49 6.38 -11.76
C LEU A 452 -8.36 7.25 -12.30
N MET A 453 -7.38 6.62 -12.95
CA MET A 453 -6.27 7.31 -13.61
C MET A 453 -6.20 6.86 -15.07
N LEU A 454 -6.38 7.80 -16.00
CA LEU A 454 -6.18 7.55 -17.43
C LEU A 454 -4.76 7.95 -17.84
N VAL A 455 -4.00 6.98 -18.33
CA VAL A 455 -2.61 7.19 -18.78
C VAL A 455 -2.53 6.97 -20.29
N GLY A 456 -1.81 7.86 -20.97
CA GLY A 456 -1.59 7.79 -22.41
C GLY A 456 -0.73 8.95 -22.91
N THR A 457 -0.26 8.88 -24.15
CA THR A 457 0.60 9.91 -24.76
C THR A 457 -0.08 11.27 -24.84
N ALA A 458 0.70 12.36 -24.91
CA ALA A 458 0.14 13.70 -25.03
C ALA A 458 -0.70 13.83 -26.32
N GLY A 459 -1.79 14.61 -26.26
CA GLY A 459 -2.65 14.86 -27.44
C GLY A 459 -3.71 13.80 -27.75
N THR A 460 -3.82 12.70 -26.98
CA THR A 460 -4.82 11.63 -27.24
C THR A 460 -6.23 11.90 -26.72
N GLY A 461 -6.63 13.17 -26.51
CA GLY A 461 -7.99 13.52 -26.08
C GLY A 461 -8.40 13.15 -24.64
N LYS A 462 -7.50 12.61 -23.80
CA LYS A 462 -7.80 12.18 -22.41
C LYS A 462 -8.50 13.24 -21.57
N SER A 463 -7.93 14.45 -21.51
CA SER A 463 -8.48 15.54 -20.71
C SER A 463 -9.83 16.04 -21.23
N VAL A 464 -10.03 15.99 -22.56
CA VAL A 464 -11.30 16.36 -23.19
C VAL A 464 -12.38 15.34 -22.83
N LEU A 465 -12.04 14.03 -22.88
CA LEU A 465 -12.96 12.95 -22.50
C LEU A 465 -13.40 13.05 -21.03
N VAL A 466 -12.44 13.23 -20.12
CA VAL A 466 -12.73 13.39 -18.68
C VAL A 466 -13.52 14.67 -18.43
N GLY A 467 -13.13 15.79 -19.05
CA GLY A 467 -13.84 17.05 -18.94
C GLY A 467 -15.30 16.97 -19.41
N ALA A 468 -15.54 16.34 -20.57
CA ALA A 468 -16.89 16.13 -21.10
C ALA A 468 -17.74 15.28 -20.16
N LYS A 469 -17.17 14.19 -19.60
CA LYS A 469 -17.90 13.36 -18.65
C LYS A 469 -18.23 14.10 -17.36
N LEU A 470 -17.27 14.83 -16.80
CA LEU A 470 -17.48 15.60 -15.57
C LEU A 470 -18.49 16.73 -15.78
N ALA A 471 -18.52 17.35 -16.96
CA ALA A 471 -19.53 18.35 -17.32
C ALA A 471 -20.94 17.77 -17.53
N SER A 472 -21.05 16.46 -17.82
CA SER A 472 -22.34 15.75 -17.92
C SER A 472 -22.95 15.37 -16.57
N LEU A 473 -22.22 15.55 -15.47
CA LEU A 473 -22.72 15.27 -14.13
C LEU A 473 -23.68 16.37 -13.67
N ASP A 474 -24.61 16.00 -12.79
CA ASP A 474 -25.55 16.95 -12.19
C ASP A 474 -24.79 18.00 -11.36
N ALA A 475 -24.99 19.28 -11.69
CA ALA A 475 -24.35 20.40 -11.02
C ALA A 475 -24.88 20.62 -9.59
N GLU A 476 -26.05 20.08 -9.25
CA GLU A 476 -26.59 20.12 -7.89
C GLU A 476 -25.93 19.08 -6.97
N GLU A 477 -25.52 17.93 -7.52
CA GLU A 477 -24.88 16.86 -6.76
C GLU A 477 -23.35 16.93 -6.75
N TYR A 478 -22.74 17.47 -7.82
CA TYR A 478 -21.30 17.41 -8.05
C TYR A 478 -20.67 18.79 -8.22
N LEU A 479 -19.64 19.06 -7.41
CA LEU A 479 -18.72 20.17 -7.62
C LEU A 479 -17.44 19.66 -8.28
N VAL A 480 -17.15 20.15 -9.49
CA VAL A 480 -15.94 19.78 -10.24
C VAL A 480 -14.92 20.92 -10.18
N LYS A 481 -13.71 20.61 -9.72
CA LYS A 481 -12.57 21.53 -9.79
C LYS A 481 -11.42 20.89 -10.54
N SER A 482 -11.08 21.46 -11.69
CA SER A 482 -9.90 21.05 -12.46
C SER A 482 -8.66 21.74 -11.93
N ILE A 483 -7.66 20.96 -11.51
CA ILE A 483 -6.36 21.46 -11.05
C ILE A 483 -5.29 20.89 -12.00
N PRO A 484 -4.74 21.69 -12.91
CA PRO A 484 -3.67 21.24 -13.80
C PRO A 484 -2.36 21.13 -13.02
N PHE A 485 -1.72 19.97 -13.09
CA PHE A 485 -0.37 19.76 -12.55
C PHE A 485 0.66 20.00 -13.65
N ASN A 486 1.71 20.75 -13.32
CA ASN A 486 2.87 21.00 -14.14
C ASN A 486 4.16 20.82 -13.31
N TYR A 487 5.31 20.95 -13.95
CA TYR A 487 6.62 20.78 -13.29
C TYR A 487 6.83 21.72 -12.09
N TYR A 488 6.23 22.91 -12.09
CA TYR A 488 6.37 23.93 -11.03
C TYR A 488 5.25 23.87 -9.99
N THR A 489 4.38 22.85 -10.05
CA THR A 489 3.27 22.71 -9.09
C THR A 489 3.83 22.26 -7.75
N THR A 490 3.71 23.12 -6.74
CA THR A 490 4.17 22.84 -5.37
C THR A 490 3.01 22.39 -4.48
N SER A 491 3.32 21.78 -3.34
CA SER A 491 2.34 21.44 -2.31
C SER A 491 1.53 22.67 -1.88
N ALA A 492 2.18 23.83 -1.71
CA ALA A 492 1.52 25.08 -1.37
C ALA A 492 0.51 25.54 -2.43
N THR A 493 0.88 25.48 -3.72
CA THR A 493 -0.03 25.84 -4.83
C THR A 493 -1.26 24.90 -4.88
N LEU A 494 -1.03 23.61 -4.65
CA LEU A 494 -2.10 22.61 -4.60
C LEU A 494 -3.03 22.85 -3.40
N GLN A 495 -2.47 23.06 -2.21
CA GLN A 495 -3.25 23.33 -0.99
C GLN A 495 -4.10 24.59 -1.14
N ALA A 496 -3.54 25.69 -1.65
CA ALA A 496 -4.30 26.92 -1.91
C ALA A 496 -5.45 26.67 -2.90
N SER A 497 -5.20 25.88 -3.94
CA SER A 497 -6.24 25.50 -4.90
C SER A 497 -7.33 24.64 -4.25
N LEU A 498 -7.01 23.76 -3.32
CA LEU A 498 -8.00 22.97 -2.59
C LEU A 498 -8.81 23.83 -1.60
N THR A 499 -8.16 24.67 -0.79
CA THR A 499 -8.83 25.46 0.27
C THR A 499 -9.69 26.61 -0.25
N THR A 500 -9.40 27.16 -1.43
CA THR A 500 -10.26 28.19 -2.05
C THR A 500 -11.69 27.67 -2.30
N SER A 501 -11.90 26.35 -2.35
CA SER A 501 -13.23 25.75 -2.53
C SER A 501 -14.07 25.61 -1.26
N SER A 502 -13.45 25.53 -0.06
CA SER A 502 -14.19 25.37 1.19
C SER A 502 -14.86 26.67 1.67
N LEU A 503 -14.50 27.82 1.09
CA LEU A 503 -15.05 29.13 1.42
C LEU A 503 -16.17 29.58 0.46
N SER A 504 -16.46 28.81 -0.58
CA SER A 504 -17.48 29.12 -1.60
C SER A 504 -18.70 28.19 -1.58
N ALA A 505 -18.81 27.31 -0.58
CA ALA A 505 -20.05 26.59 -0.30
C ALA A 505 -20.89 27.44 0.68
N PRO A 506 -22.16 27.77 0.37
CA PRO A 506 -23.03 28.50 1.27
C PRO A 506 -23.32 27.74 2.58
#